data_AF-A0A5N3X4T7-F1
#
_entry.id   AF-A0A5N3X4T7-F1
#
_cell.length_a   1.000
_cell.length_b   1.000
_cell.length_c   1.000
_cell.angle_alpha   90.00
_cell.angle_beta   90.00
_cell.angle_gamma   90.00
#
_symmetry.space_group_name_H-M   'P 1'
#
loop_
_entity.id
_entity.type
_entity.pdbx_description
1 polymer ?
#
loop_
_entity_poly.entity_id
_entity_poly.type
_entity_poly.pdbx_seq_one_letter_code
_entity_poly.pdbx_strand_id
1 'polypeptide(L)'
;MAPAKKGGEKKGQSAINEMMTKYTINIHKRIHGVGSKTRAPGALREIRKFAMKEMGTLDVRIDTRLNKAIWAKGIRTVPYRIRVLLSRKRNEDEDSPNKLYTLVT
;
A
#
# COMPACT_ATOMS: atom_id res chain seq x y z
N MET A 1 16.09 1.55 50.71
CA MET A 1 14.78 1.71 50.04
C MET A 1 14.96 1.24 48.60
N ALA A 2 14.30 0.15 48.20
CA ALA A 2 14.49 -0.48 46.88
C ALA A 2 13.80 0.32 45.76
N PRO A 3 14.33 0.35 44.52
CA PRO A 3 13.61 0.95 43.41
C PRO A 3 12.47 0.04 42.97
N ALA A 4 11.24 0.56 42.95
CA ALA A 4 10.06 -0.15 42.49
C ALA A 4 10.11 -0.34 40.97
N LYS A 5 10.36 -1.57 40.51
CA LYS A 5 10.01 -2.01 39.15
C LYS A 5 8.50 -2.12 39.06
N LYS A 6 7.85 -1.33 38.20
CA LYS A 6 6.54 -1.62 37.58
C LYS A 6 6.22 -0.61 36.48
N GLY A 7 6.87 -0.76 35.34
CA GLY A 7 6.36 -0.27 34.06
C GLY A 7 5.76 -1.44 33.33
N GLY A 8 4.46 -1.68 33.52
CA GLY A 8 3.75 -2.78 32.85
C GLY A 8 3.89 -2.63 31.35
N GLU A 9 4.50 -3.63 30.69
CA GLU A 9 4.44 -3.76 29.24
C GLU A 9 2.96 -3.82 28.85
N LYS A 10 2.47 -2.75 28.23
CA LYS A 10 1.17 -2.76 27.58
C LYS A 10 1.24 -3.89 26.56
N LYS A 11 0.53 -4.99 26.83
CA LYS A 11 0.32 -6.09 25.89
C LYS A 11 -0.01 -5.48 24.53
N GLY A 12 0.95 -5.50 23.63
CA GLY A 12 0.79 -4.96 22.28
C GLY A 12 -0.40 -5.66 21.68
N GLN A 13 -1.39 -4.90 21.23
CA GLN A 13 -2.50 -5.45 20.45
C GLN A 13 -1.89 -6.33 19.36
N SER A 14 -2.25 -7.62 19.35
CA SER A 14 -1.84 -8.57 18.33
C SER A 14 -2.51 -8.19 17.02
N ALA A 15 -1.95 -7.17 16.35
CA ALA A 15 -2.42 -6.60 15.09
C ALA A 15 -2.03 -7.47 13.89
N ILE A 16 -2.21 -8.79 14.01
CA ILE A 16 -1.96 -9.75 12.94
C ILE A 16 -3.27 -10.21 12.31
N ASN A 17 -4.22 -9.29 12.17
CA ASN A 17 -5.46 -9.55 11.44
C ASN A 17 -5.20 -9.31 9.96
N GLU A 18 -5.54 -10.30 9.13
CA GLU A 18 -5.72 -10.11 7.71
C GLU A 18 -6.75 -8.99 7.52
N MET A 19 -6.34 -7.92 6.86
CA MET A 19 -7.14 -6.71 6.74
C MET A 19 -7.40 -6.45 5.26
N MET A 20 -8.67 -6.31 4.92
CA MET A 20 -9.12 -6.03 3.57
C MET A 20 -9.99 -4.79 3.59
N THR A 21 -9.57 -3.75 2.87
CA THR A 21 -10.29 -2.48 2.83
C THR A 21 -10.34 -1.92 1.42
N LYS A 22 -11.51 -1.36 1.05
CA LYS A 22 -11.74 -0.70 -0.24
C LYS A 22 -11.46 0.79 -0.10
N TYR A 23 -10.60 1.32 -0.96
CA TYR A 23 -10.26 2.73 -1.00
C TYR A 23 -10.52 3.32 -2.39
N THR A 24 -10.80 4.62 -2.43
CA THR A 24 -10.78 5.40 -3.67
C THR A 24 -9.57 6.32 -3.66
N ILE A 25 -8.59 6.07 -4.52
CA ILE A 25 -7.38 6.87 -4.63
C ILE A 25 -7.64 7.99 -5.64
N ASN A 26 -7.47 9.24 -5.21
CA ASN A 26 -7.39 10.38 -6.12
C ASN A 26 -5.98 10.47 -6.71
N ILE A 27 -5.82 9.94 -7.92
CA ILE A 27 -4.55 9.92 -8.64
C ILE A 27 -4.26 11.30 -9.23
N HIS A 28 -5.29 12.00 -9.74
CA HIS A 28 -5.13 13.32 -10.37
C HIS A 28 -4.39 14.33 -9.49
N LYS A 29 -4.74 14.39 -8.20
CA LYS A 29 -4.07 15.28 -7.23
C LYS A 29 -2.62 14.85 -6.95
N ARG A 30 -2.31 13.55 -7.01
CA ARG A 30 -0.98 12.99 -6.71
C ARG A 30 -0.01 13.12 -7.88
N ILE A 31 -0.50 13.06 -9.11
CA ILE A 31 0.31 13.20 -10.34
C ILE A 31 0.27 14.61 -10.92
N HIS A 32 -0.20 15.59 -10.14
CA HIS A 32 -0.23 16.98 -10.56
C HIS A 32 1.20 17.50 -10.78
N GLY A 33 1.45 18.17 -11.90
CA GLY A 33 2.80 18.64 -12.27
C GLY A 33 3.77 17.57 -12.76
N VAL A 34 3.38 16.28 -12.79
CA VAL A 34 4.23 15.22 -13.35
C VAL A 34 4.24 15.30 -14.87
N GLY A 35 5.42 15.14 -15.47
CA GLY A 35 5.61 15.13 -16.91
C GLY A 35 4.74 14.08 -17.62
N SER A 36 4.23 14.43 -18.81
CA SER A 36 3.29 13.58 -19.55
C SER A 36 3.81 12.16 -19.83
N LYS A 37 5.11 12.01 -20.09
CA LYS A 37 5.76 10.71 -20.35
C LYS A 37 5.98 9.87 -19.08
N THR A 38 5.84 10.44 -17.89
CA THR A 38 6.09 9.75 -16.62
C THR A 38 4.85 9.65 -15.75
N ARG A 39 3.66 10.00 -16.27
CA ARG A 39 2.40 9.99 -15.52
C ARG A 39 1.94 8.60 -15.09
N ALA A 40 1.80 7.64 -16.01
CA ALA A 40 1.38 6.29 -15.64
C ALA A 40 2.39 5.57 -14.71
N PRO A 41 3.71 5.61 -14.97
CA PRO A 41 4.71 5.14 -14.01
C PRO A 41 4.64 5.88 -12.66
N GLY A 42 4.43 7.20 -12.68
CA GLY A 42 4.26 8.02 -11.47
C GLY A 42 3.03 7.63 -10.66
N ALA A 43 1.90 7.33 -11.32
CA ALA A 43 0.68 6.88 -10.68
C ALA A 43 0.88 5.55 -9.96
N LEU A 44 1.62 4.60 -10.54
CA LEU A 44 1.96 3.33 -9.88
C LEU A 44 2.80 3.55 -8.62
N ARG A 45 3.81 4.43 -8.68
CA ARG A 45 4.63 4.78 -7.51
C ARG A 45 3.79 5.42 -6.41
N GLU A 46 2.85 6.28 -6.77
CA GLU A 46 1.93 6.93 -5.84
C GLU A 46 0.91 5.97 -5.22
N ILE A 47 0.41 4.99 -5.98
CA ILE A 47 -0.43 3.91 -5.44
C ILE A 47 0.36 3.05 -4.46
N ARG A 48 1.61 2.72 -4.79
CA ARG A 48 2.50 1.97 -3.88
C ARG A 48 2.75 2.73 -2.58
N LYS A 49 3.04 4.03 -2.67
CA LYS A 49 3.22 4.92 -1.52
C LYS A 49 1.96 5.04 -0.67
N PHE A 50 0.78 5.08 -1.31
CA PHE A 50 -0.50 5.07 -0.61
C PHE A 50 -0.71 3.77 0.17
N ALA A 51 -0.47 2.62 -0.46
CA ALA A 51 -0.58 1.32 0.18
C ALA A 51 0.37 1.16 1.36
N MET A 52 1.64 1.58 1.21
CA MET A 52 2.63 1.57 2.30
C MET A 52 2.17 2.42 3.48
N LYS A 53 1.58 3.59 3.22
CA LYS A 53 1.11 4.51 4.27
C LYS A 53 -0.10 3.96 5.04
N GLU A 54 -1.10 3.43 4.34
CA GLU A 54 -2.33 2.95 4.98
C GLU A 54 -2.12 1.61 5.70
N MET A 55 -1.35 0.68 5.10
CA MET A 55 -1.18 -0.68 5.63
C MET A 55 0.06 -0.87 6.49
N GLY A 56 1.02 0.08 6.45
CA GLY A 56 2.26 0.01 7.22
C GLY A 56 3.21 -1.12 6.79
N THR A 57 3.04 -1.68 5.60
CA THR A 57 3.88 -2.75 5.04
C THR A 57 4.86 -2.20 4.01
N LEU A 58 6.11 -2.64 4.07
CA LEU A 58 7.13 -2.30 3.07
C LEU A 58 6.95 -3.09 1.77
N ASP A 59 6.57 -4.36 1.85
CA ASP A 59 6.25 -5.15 0.66
C ASP A 59 4.84 -4.83 0.15
N VAL A 60 4.78 -4.24 -1.04
CA VAL A 60 3.53 -3.92 -1.75
C VAL A 60 3.60 -4.50 -3.16
N ARG A 61 2.65 -5.38 -3.43
CA ARG A 61 2.45 -6.10 -4.68
C ARG A 61 1.22 -5.52 -5.38
N ILE A 62 1.39 -5.07 -6.62
CA ILE A 62 0.32 -4.51 -7.44
C ILE A 62 -0.16 -5.60 -8.40
N ASP A 63 -1.46 -5.89 -8.42
CA ASP A 63 -2.00 -6.84 -9.38
C ASP A 63 -1.87 -6.33 -10.82
N THR A 64 -1.65 -7.28 -11.72
CA THR A 64 -1.56 -7.04 -13.16
C THR A 64 -2.84 -6.43 -13.72
N ARG A 65 -4.02 -6.73 -13.18
CA ARG A 65 -5.31 -6.15 -13.60
C ARG A 65 -5.37 -4.66 -13.29
N LEU A 66 -4.97 -4.27 -12.08
CA LEU A 66 -4.86 -2.87 -11.69
C LEU A 66 -3.84 -2.13 -12.56
N ASN A 67 -2.70 -2.76 -12.84
CA ASN A 67 -1.70 -2.20 -13.75
C ASN A 67 -2.29 -1.94 -15.15
N LYS A 68 -2.98 -2.93 -15.74
CA LYS A 68 -3.65 -2.76 -17.04
C LYS A 68 -4.69 -1.63 -17.01
N ALA A 69 -5.47 -1.49 -15.94
CA ALA A 69 -6.44 -0.40 -15.79
C ALA A 69 -5.80 0.99 -15.74
N ILE A 70 -4.64 1.12 -15.09
CA ILE A 70 -3.87 2.37 -15.04
C ILE A 70 -3.32 2.73 -16.42
N TRP A 71 -2.84 1.73 -17.16
CA TRP A 71 -2.24 1.90 -18.49
C TRP A 71 -3.25 1.88 -19.66
N ALA A 72 -4.53 1.63 -19.40
CA ALA A 72 -5.55 1.42 -20.44
C ALA A 72 -5.69 2.59 -21.44
N LYS A 73 -5.43 3.82 -20.99
CA LYS A 73 -5.51 5.05 -21.80
C LYS A 73 -4.12 5.56 -22.25
N GLY A 74 -3.08 4.74 -22.07
CA GLY A 74 -1.68 5.07 -22.38
C GLY A 74 -0.97 5.85 -21.27
N ILE A 75 0.24 6.32 -21.59
CA ILE A 75 1.18 6.84 -20.60
C ILE A 75 0.81 8.21 -20.01
N ARG A 76 0.13 9.05 -20.81
CA ARG A 76 -0.20 10.45 -20.48
C ARG A 76 -1.51 10.60 -19.73
N THR A 77 -2.46 9.72 -20.02
CA THR A 77 -3.85 9.88 -19.60
C THR A 77 -4.20 8.82 -18.58
N VAL A 78 -3.92 9.08 -17.31
CA VAL A 78 -4.26 8.15 -16.21
C VAL A 78 -5.67 8.46 -15.70
N PRO A 79 -6.48 7.46 -15.28
CA PRO A 79 -7.75 7.73 -14.62
C PRO A 79 -7.59 8.64 -13.40
N TYR A 80 -8.47 9.62 -13.24
CA TYR A 80 -8.35 10.61 -12.16
C TYR A 80 -8.57 10.02 -10.77
N ARG A 81 -9.49 9.06 -10.66
CA ARG A 81 -9.76 8.31 -9.44
C ARG A 81 -9.84 6.83 -9.77
N ILE A 82 -9.23 6.00 -8.95
CA ILE A 82 -9.32 4.53 -9.07
C ILE A 82 -9.80 3.98 -7.73
N ARG A 83 -10.78 3.08 -7.80
CA ARG A 83 -11.18 2.26 -6.66
C ARG A 83 -10.27 1.05 -6.62
N VAL A 84 -9.56 0.89 -5.50
CA VAL A 84 -8.65 -0.22 -5.27
C VAL A 84 -9.06 -0.96 -4.01
N LEU A 85 -8.66 -2.22 -3.98
CA LEU A 85 -8.80 -3.09 -2.83
C LEU A 85 -7.41 -3.36 -2.27
N LEU A 86 -7.19 -2.97 -1.02
CA LEU A 86 -5.94 -3.20 -0.31
C LEU A 86 -6.15 -4.38 0.63
N SER A 87 -5.39 -5.45 0.40
CA SER A 87 -5.44 -6.68 1.20
C SER A 87 -4.08 -6.93 1.83
N ARG A 88 -4.00 -6.80 3.16
CA ARG A 88 -2.79 -7.11 3.93
C ARG A 88 -2.81 -8.57 4.34
N LYS A 89 -1.87 -9.36 3.83
CA LYS A 89 -1.76 -10.82 4.02
C LYS A 89 -0.44 -11.19 4.68
N ARG A 90 -0.41 -12.37 5.32
CA ARG A 90 0.84 -12.98 5.81
C ARG A 90 1.62 -13.55 4.64
N ASN A 91 2.94 -13.39 4.70
CA ASN A 91 3.81 -14.05 3.74
C ASN A 91 4.07 -15.49 4.19
N GLU A 92 3.98 -16.44 3.27
CA GLU A 92 4.24 -17.86 3.51
C GLU A 92 5.71 -18.21 3.22
N ASP A 93 6.40 -17.37 2.44
CA ASP A 93 7.81 -17.55 2.10
C ASP A 93 8.71 -17.20 3.30
N GLU A 94 9.42 -18.20 3.82
CA GLU A 94 10.28 -18.09 5.01
C GLU A 94 11.53 -17.20 4.76
N ASP A 95 11.97 -17.08 3.50
CA ASP A 95 13.12 -16.26 3.08
C ASP A 95 12.85 -14.75 3.00
N SER A 96 11.60 -14.31 3.17
CA SER A 96 11.25 -12.90 3.10
C SER A 96 11.56 -12.15 4.41
N PRO A 97 12.26 -11.01 4.38
CA PRO A 97 12.53 -10.21 5.58
C PRO A 97 11.23 -9.62 6.18
N ASN A 98 10.17 -9.52 5.38
CA ASN A 98 8.87 -9.00 5.79
C ASN A 98 7.87 -10.14 6.03
N LYS A 99 7.27 -10.17 7.23
CA LYS A 99 6.23 -11.15 7.62
C LYS A 99 4.87 -10.90 6.94
N LEU A 100 4.63 -9.67 6.47
CA LEU A 100 3.35 -9.23 5.93
C LEU A 100 3.59 -8.50 4.61
N TYR A 101 2.72 -8.73 3.63
CA TYR A 101 2.69 -8.00 2.38
C TYR A 101 1.30 -7.43 2.12
N THR A 102 1.23 -6.36 1.32
CA THR A 102 -0.04 -5.82 0.86
C THR A 102 -0.21 -6.10 -0.62
N LEU A 103 -1.31 -6.77 -0.98
CA LEU A 103 -1.77 -6.94 -2.35
C LEU A 103 -2.77 -5.83 -2.69
N VAL A 104 -2.50 -5.10 -3.78
CA VAL A 104 -3.41 -4.08 -4.31
C VAL A 104 -4.07 -4.62 -5.57
N THR A 105 -5.39 -4.76 -5.53
CA THR A 105 -6.23 -5.22 -6.66
C THR A 105 -7.10 -4.09 -7.19
#